data_AF-A0A396RQZ5-F1
#
_entry.id   AF-A0A396RQZ5-F1
#
_cell.length_a   1.000
_cell.length_b   1.000
_cell.length_c   1.000
_cell.angle_alpha   90.00
_cell.angle_beta   90.00
_cell.angle_gamma   90.00
#
_symmetry.space_group_name_H-M   'P 1'
#
loop_
_entity.id
_entity.type
_entity.pdbx_description
1 polymer ?
#
loop_
_entity_poly.entity_id
_entity_poly.type
_entity_poly.pdbx_seq_one_letter_code
_entity_poly.pdbx_strand_id
1 'polypeptide(L)'
;MKSFKTFCIGAVASIALAGGASAQTFSPEGPHTLNGTVTVSKGITLTCTMSGTGTVSGGTATITGLSLSGGMLGLCGSITFSGLPYAVTSASTSSITIVDVRAVGVTGNCRGNLTGSFNQSTGQITFNNATIPSDPAGGAPCVVNGTVSTSPAISFTIP
;
A
#
# COMPACT_ATOMS: atom_id res chain seq x y z
N MET A 1 64.72 -14.38 -34.94
CA MET A 1 63.53 -15.26 -34.83
C MET A 1 62.32 -14.37 -34.53
N LYS A 2 61.14 -14.75 -35.02
CA LYS A 2 60.00 -13.90 -35.41
C LYS A 2 59.37 -13.02 -34.32
N SER A 3 59.10 -11.77 -34.70
CA SER A 3 58.20 -10.83 -34.03
C SER A 3 56.73 -11.26 -34.18
N PHE A 4 55.96 -11.23 -33.08
CA PHE A 4 54.52 -11.48 -33.09
C PHE A 4 53.74 -10.20 -32.74
N LYS A 5 52.80 -9.83 -33.62
CA LYS A 5 51.91 -8.67 -33.54
C LYS A 5 50.58 -9.05 -32.86
N THR A 6 50.01 -8.06 -32.14
CA THR A 6 48.57 -7.75 -31.99
C THR A 6 47.64 -8.79 -31.35
N PHE A 7 46.91 -8.40 -30.28
CA PHE A 7 45.45 -8.40 -30.25
C PHE A 7 44.90 -7.54 -29.09
N CYS A 8 44.09 -6.52 -29.43
CA CYS A 8 43.22 -5.80 -28.51
C CYS A 8 42.04 -6.70 -28.12
N ILE A 9 41.74 -6.84 -26.83
CA ILE A 9 40.39 -7.17 -26.36
C ILE A 9 40.12 -6.33 -25.10
N GLY A 10 39.27 -5.32 -25.26
CA GLY A 10 38.74 -4.54 -24.16
C GLY A 10 37.75 -5.37 -23.34
N ALA A 11 37.93 -5.38 -22.03
CA ALA A 11 36.86 -5.70 -21.11
C ALA A 11 36.30 -4.37 -20.59
N VAL A 12 35.38 -3.79 -21.36
CA VAL A 12 34.46 -2.81 -20.78
C VAL A 12 33.60 -3.63 -19.84
N ALA A 13 33.87 -3.53 -18.53
CA ALA A 13 32.95 -4.06 -17.54
C ALA A 13 31.66 -3.24 -17.70
N SER A 14 30.74 -3.77 -18.50
CA SER A 14 29.35 -3.36 -18.49
C SER A 14 28.85 -3.67 -17.08
N ILE A 15 28.93 -2.66 -16.22
CA ILE A 15 28.04 -2.54 -15.07
C ILE A 15 26.66 -2.71 -15.67
N ALA A 16 26.10 -3.91 -15.49
CA ALA A 16 24.70 -4.14 -15.70
C ALA A 16 24.00 -3.08 -14.86
N LEU A 17 23.43 -2.09 -15.53
CA LEU A 17 22.33 -1.31 -15.00
C LEU A 17 21.25 -2.35 -14.69
N ALA A 18 21.32 -2.93 -13.50
CA ALA A 18 20.19 -3.59 -12.89
C ALA A 18 19.06 -2.58 -13.02
N GLY A 19 18.05 -2.92 -13.82
CA GLY A 19 16.92 -2.04 -14.08
C GLY A 19 16.47 -1.46 -12.76
N GLY A 20 16.64 -0.15 -12.60
CA GLY A 20 16.27 0.55 -11.40
C GLY A 20 14.78 0.38 -11.25
N ALA A 21 14.35 -0.57 -10.41
CA ALA A 21 13.09 -0.39 -9.73
C ALA A 21 13.31 0.91 -8.95
N SER A 22 12.70 2.01 -9.40
CA SER A 22 12.72 3.27 -8.70
C SER A 22 12.25 3.01 -7.27
N ALA A 23 13.20 2.89 -6.34
CA ALA A 23 12.92 2.61 -4.95
C ALA A 23 12.33 3.89 -4.38
N GLN A 24 11.01 3.92 -4.27
CA GLN A 24 10.31 4.97 -3.57
C GLN A 24 10.86 5.08 -2.15
N THR A 25 11.09 6.31 -1.69
CA THR A 25 11.60 6.56 -0.34
C THR A 25 10.55 7.32 0.44
N PHE A 26 9.94 6.65 1.42
CA PHE A 26 8.98 7.24 2.35
C PHE A 26 9.68 8.00 3.48
N SER A 27 9.05 9.07 3.96
CA SER A 27 9.55 9.94 5.04
C SER A 27 8.38 10.66 5.72
N PRO A 28 8.46 11.03 7.01
CA PRO A 28 9.57 10.79 7.96
C PRO A 28 9.71 9.32 8.38
N GLU A 29 10.85 8.95 8.93
CA GLU A 29 11.07 7.63 9.55
C GLU A 29 10.35 7.54 10.90
N GLY A 30 9.96 6.32 11.30
CA GLY A 30 9.38 6.04 12.61
C GLY A 30 7.89 5.66 12.58
N PRO A 31 7.22 5.70 13.75
CA PRO A 31 5.83 5.29 13.88
C PRO A 31 4.87 6.34 13.31
N HIS A 32 3.83 5.84 12.66
CA HIS A 32 2.76 6.63 12.05
C HIS A 32 1.42 6.07 12.50
N THR A 33 0.45 6.95 12.73
CA THR A 33 -0.94 6.58 12.97
C THR A 33 -1.74 6.82 11.71
N LEU A 34 -2.67 5.91 11.41
CA LEU A 34 -3.63 6.07 10.32
C LEU A 34 -5.00 6.29 10.95
N ASN A 35 -5.69 7.36 10.57
CA ASN A 35 -7.03 7.64 11.04
C ASN A 35 -7.88 8.19 9.92
N GLY A 36 -9.13 7.75 9.83
CA GLY A 36 -10.02 8.18 8.78
C GLY A 36 -11.42 7.63 8.88
N THR A 37 -12.25 8.01 7.92
CA THR A 37 -13.60 7.47 7.75
C THR A 37 -13.66 6.83 6.38
N VAL A 38 -14.00 5.54 6.35
CA VAL A 38 -14.10 4.74 5.14
C VAL A 38 -15.45 4.03 5.10
N THR A 39 -16.14 4.16 3.98
CA THR A 39 -17.30 3.38 3.61
C THR A 39 -16.84 2.10 2.91
N VAL A 40 -17.14 0.96 3.51
CA VAL A 40 -16.84 -0.37 2.96
C VAL A 40 -18.13 -1.02 2.50
N SER A 41 -18.13 -1.52 1.28
CA SER A 41 -19.30 -2.15 0.65
C SER A 41 -18.98 -3.55 0.14
N LYS A 42 -19.73 -4.54 0.62
CA LYS A 42 -19.73 -5.92 0.12
C LYS A 42 -21.10 -6.53 0.40
N GLY A 43 -22.04 -6.34 -0.53
CA GLY A 43 -23.47 -6.70 -0.33
C GLY A 43 -24.23 -5.76 0.61
N ILE A 44 -23.60 -5.32 1.69
CA ILE A 44 -24.04 -4.21 2.56
C ILE A 44 -23.02 -3.08 2.52
N THR A 45 -23.46 -1.86 2.76
CA THR A 45 -22.60 -0.67 2.84
C THR A 45 -22.51 -0.21 4.29
N LEU A 46 -21.29 -0.08 4.80
CA LEU A 46 -20.99 0.32 6.18
C LEU A 46 -20.04 1.51 6.17
N THR A 47 -20.40 2.59 6.87
CA THR A 47 -19.49 3.70 7.14
C THR A 47 -18.72 3.44 8.43
N CYS A 48 -17.43 3.20 8.31
CA CYS A 48 -16.55 2.81 9.40
C CYS A 48 -15.54 3.90 9.73
N THR A 49 -15.21 4.05 11.01
CA THR A 49 -14.02 4.76 11.42
C THR A 49 -12.84 3.79 11.35
N MET A 50 -11.84 4.15 10.56
CA MET A 50 -10.61 3.39 10.41
C MET A 50 -9.54 3.97 11.31
N SER A 51 -8.90 3.10 12.08
CA SER A 51 -7.73 3.44 12.89
C SER A 51 -6.65 2.40 12.64
N GLY A 52 -5.40 2.83 12.66
CA GLY A 52 -4.28 1.95 12.39
C GLY A 52 -2.94 2.52 12.81
N THR A 53 -1.94 1.68 12.74
CA THR A 53 -0.54 2.03 12.95
C THR A 53 0.27 1.55 11.77
N GLY A 54 1.27 2.34 11.41
CA GLY A 54 2.26 2.00 10.41
C GLY A 54 3.64 2.46 10.86
N THR A 55 4.65 2.00 10.15
CA THR A 55 6.03 2.39 10.38
C THR A 55 6.70 2.66 9.04
N VAL A 56 7.54 3.69 9.01
CA VAL A 56 8.46 3.95 7.92
C VAL A 56 9.85 3.59 8.43
N SER A 57 10.51 2.65 7.77
CA SER A 57 11.87 2.22 8.12
C SER A 57 12.70 1.97 6.87
N GLY A 58 13.87 2.59 6.79
CA GLY A 58 14.77 2.45 5.65
C GLY A 58 14.13 2.92 4.34
N GLY A 59 13.29 3.96 4.40
CA GLY A 59 12.54 4.47 3.26
C GLY A 59 11.35 3.61 2.83
N THR A 60 11.02 2.54 3.55
CA THR A 60 9.89 1.66 3.24
C THR A 60 8.75 1.86 4.23
N ALA A 61 7.52 2.05 3.74
CA ALA A 61 6.33 2.17 4.56
C ALA A 61 5.62 0.81 4.72
N THR A 62 5.24 0.47 5.95
CA THR A 62 4.44 -0.71 6.27
C THR A 62 3.31 -0.36 7.22
N ILE A 63 2.17 -1.04 7.09
CA ILE A 63 1.04 -0.91 8.01
C ILE A 63 1.08 -2.09 8.96
N THR A 64 1.33 -1.82 10.23
CA THR A 64 1.51 -2.81 11.29
C THR A 64 0.23 -3.13 12.05
N GLY A 65 -0.76 -2.23 12.00
CA GLY A 65 -2.05 -2.42 12.65
C GLY A 65 -3.16 -1.72 11.88
N LEU A 66 -4.30 -2.39 11.75
CA LEU A 66 -5.53 -1.82 11.18
C LEU A 66 -6.73 -2.35 11.95
N SER A 67 -7.67 -1.45 12.22
CA SER A 67 -8.97 -1.78 12.79
C SER A 67 -10.04 -0.88 12.18
N LEU A 68 -11.25 -1.44 12.07
CA LEU A 68 -12.44 -0.71 11.72
C LEU A 68 -13.36 -0.69 12.94
N SER A 69 -14.07 0.40 13.13
CA SER A 69 -14.96 0.60 14.27
C SER A 69 -16.19 1.41 13.86
N GLY A 70 -17.23 1.37 14.68
CA GLY A 70 -18.51 2.03 14.39
C GLY A 70 -19.33 1.28 13.33
N GLY A 71 -19.97 2.04 12.44
CA GLY A 71 -20.90 1.52 11.44
C GLY A 71 -22.28 1.17 11.98
N MET A 72 -23.16 0.79 11.06
CA MET A 72 -24.50 0.32 11.38
C MET A 72 -24.41 -0.86 12.35
N LEU A 73 -25.00 -0.73 13.54
CA LEU A 73 -25.01 -1.76 14.59
C LEU A 73 -23.62 -2.24 15.06
N GLY A 74 -22.56 -1.45 14.87
CA GLY A 74 -21.20 -1.84 15.27
C GLY A 74 -20.54 -2.87 14.35
N LEU A 75 -21.12 -3.16 13.19
CA LEU A 75 -20.64 -4.20 12.28
C LEU A 75 -19.22 -3.94 11.75
N CYS A 76 -18.74 -2.70 11.73
CA CYS A 76 -17.35 -2.44 11.33
C CYS A 76 -16.33 -3.11 12.25
N GLY A 77 -16.64 -3.24 13.55
CA GLY A 77 -15.77 -3.91 14.53
C GLY A 77 -15.63 -5.42 14.32
N SER A 78 -16.51 -6.02 13.51
CA SER A 78 -16.43 -7.44 13.17
C SER A 78 -15.50 -7.73 11.98
N ILE A 79 -15.03 -6.68 11.28
CA ILE A 79 -14.09 -6.82 10.17
C ILE A 79 -12.68 -6.92 10.74
N THR A 80 -11.99 -8.02 10.43
CA THR A 80 -10.62 -8.27 10.90
C THR A 80 -9.63 -8.30 9.75
N PHE A 81 -8.40 -7.87 10.02
CA PHE A 81 -7.32 -7.85 9.05
C PHE A 81 -6.28 -8.91 9.41
N SER A 82 -6.13 -9.94 8.56
CA SER A 82 -5.33 -11.13 8.88
C SER A 82 -3.95 -11.17 8.23
N GLY A 83 -3.63 -10.23 7.32
CA GLY A 83 -2.37 -10.20 6.58
C GLY A 83 -1.36 -9.15 7.05
N LEU A 84 -1.52 -8.60 8.26
CA LEU A 84 -0.58 -7.63 8.81
C LEU A 84 0.80 -8.26 9.07
N PRO A 85 1.92 -7.55 8.82
CA PRO A 85 2.00 -6.19 8.29
C PRO A 85 1.80 -6.10 6.77
N TYR A 86 1.11 -5.05 6.31
CA TYR A 86 0.93 -4.78 4.87
C TYR A 86 2.03 -3.87 4.34
N ALA A 87 2.63 -4.23 3.21
CA ALA A 87 3.57 -3.35 2.52
C ALA A 87 2.82 -2.23 1.80
N VAL A 88 3.37 -1.01 1.86
CA VAL A 88 2.86 0.15 1.15
C VAL A 88 3.82 0.48 0.01
N THR A 89 3.27 0.58 -1.18
CA THR A 89 3.99 1.00 -2.38
C THR A 89 3.26 2.13 -3.07
N SER A 90 3.92 2.78 -4.01
CA SER A 90 3.42 3.88 -4.82
C SER A 90 3.98 3.69 -6.23
N ALA A 91 3.12 3.89 -7.23
CA ALA A 91 3.52 3.88 -8.63
C ALA A 91 3.68 5.31 -9.17
N SER A 92 3.25 6.32 -8.40
CA SER A 92 3.30 7.74 -8.76
C SER A 92 3.29 8.59 -7.48
N THR A 93 3.76 9.83 -7.55
CA THR A 93 3.79 10.78 -6.42
C THR A 93 2.41 11.10 -5.84
N SER A 94 1.34 10.76 -6.56
CA SER A 94 -0.06 11.00 -6.17
C SER A 94 -0.87 9.70 -5.98
N SER A 95 -0.23 8.54 -5.87
CA SER A 95 -0.93 7.26 -5.67
C SER A 95 -0.20 6.35 -4.69
N ILE A 96 -0.97 5.67 -3.85
CA ILE A 96 -0.47 4.65 -2.94
C ILE A 96 -1.24 3.35 -3.18
N THR A 97 -0.55 2.23 -3.08
CA THR A 97 -1.09 0.88 -3.11
C THR A 97 -0.66 0.13 -1.86
N ILE A 98 -1.63 -0.39 -1.13
CA ILE A 98 -1.42 -1.29 -0.01
C ILE A 98 -1.49 -2.72 -0.58
N VAL A 99 -0.44 -3.49 -0.37
CA VAL A 99 -0.24 -4.80 -1.03
C VAL A 99 -0.82 -5.94 -0.18
N ASP A 100 -1.50 -6.89 -0.84
CA ASP A 100 -2.08 -8.11 -0.25
C ASP A 100 -2.94 -7.85 0.99
N VAL A 101 -3.79 -6.82 0.95
CA VAL A 101 -4.78 -6.55 2.01
C VAL A 101 -5.72 -7.74 2.13
N ARG A 102 -5.85 -8.27 3.35
CA ARG A 102 -6.74 -9.38 3.68
C ARG A 102 -7.76 -8.92 4.71
N ALA A 103 -8.99 -8.75 4.27
CA ALA A 103 -10.10 -8.39 5.12
C ALA A 103 -11.06 -9.57 5.26
N VAL A 104 -11.36 -9.95 6.49
CA VAL A 104 -12.32 -10.99 6.86
C VAL A 104 -13.52 -10.28 7.46
N GLY A 105 -14.67 -10.33 6.78
CA GLY A 105 -15.87 -9.61 7.18
C GLY A 105 -17.11 -10.51 7.21
N VAL A 106 -18.20 -10.00 7.78
CA VAL A 106 -19.46 -10.75 7.97
C VAL A 106 -20.10 -11.17 6.64
N THR A 107 -19.99 -10.33 5.62
CA THR A 107 -20.53 -10.62 4.27
C THR A 107 -19.53 -11.36 3.36
N GLY A 108 -18.42 -11.83 3.93
CA GLY A 108 -17.38 -12.62 3.27
C GLY A 108 -16.03 -11.92 3.22
N ASN A 109 -15.02 -12.65 2.73
CA ASN A 109 -13.63 -12.19 2.75
C ASN A 109 -13.24 -11.50 1.45
N CYS A 110 -12.18 -10.69 1.54
CA CYS A 110 -11.56 -10.02 0.41
C CYS A 110 -10.04 -10.06 0.54
N ARG A 111 -9.37 -10.28 -0.59
CA ARG A 111 -7.92 -10.34 -0.67
C ARG A 111 -7.40 -9.71 -1.95
N GLY A 112 -6.43 -8.81 -1.80
CA GLY A 112 -5.72 -8.21 -2.93
C GLY A 112 -5.17 -6.83 -2.62
N ASN A 113 -4.75 -6.13 -3.66
CA ASN A 113 -4.15 -4.80 -3.50
C ASN A 113 -5.24 -3.73 -3.39
N LEU A 114 -5.03 -2.77 -2.50
CA LEU A 114 -5.91 -1.61 -2.33
C LEU A 114 -5.17 -0.35 -2.75
N THR A 115 -5.61 0.28 -3.84
CA THR A 115 -4.99 1.50 -4.37
C THR A 115 -5.87 2.72 -4.08
N GLY A 116 -5.24 3.80 -3.63
CA GLY A 116 -5.86 5.10 -3.38
C GLY A 116 -5.04 6.24 -3.98
N SER A 117 -5.70 7.38 -4.19
CA SER A 117 -5.01 8.64 -4.48
C SER A 117 -4.33 9.16 -3.22
N PHE A 118 -3.17 9.78 -3.34
CA PHE A 118 -2.40 10.29 -2.21
C PHE A 118 -2.05 11.76 -2.36
N ASN A 119 -2.24 12.53 -1.29
CA ASN A 119 -1.82 13.92 -1.21
C ASN A 119 -0.67 14.05 -0.21
N GLN A 120 0.55 14.21 -0.73
CA GLN A 120 1.76 14.32 0.08
C GLN A 120 1.81 15.58 0.95
N SER A 121 1.08 16.64 0.59
CA SER A 121 1.04 17.89 1.36
C SER A 121 0.27 17.73 2.67
N THR A 122 -0.73 16.85 2.68
CA THR A 122 -1.61 16.62 3.84
C THR A 122 -1.43 15.24 4.47
N GLY A 123 -0.64 14.35 3.86
CA GLY A 123 -0.52 12.95 4.29
C GLY A 123 -1.84 12.18 4.16
N GLN A 124 -2.71 12.57 3.23
CA GLN A 124 -4.05 12.01 3.09
C GLN A 124 -4.14 11.05 1.90
N ILE A 125 -4.64 9.86 2.16
CA ILE A 125 -5.03 8.85 1.19
C ILE A 125 -6.54 8.95 0.95
N THR A 126 -6.95 9.01 -0.30
CA THR A 126 -8.35 9.02 -0.73
C THR A 126 -8.62 7.77 -1.55
N PHE A 127 -9.50 6.92 -1.02
CA PHE A 127 -10.04 5.77 -1.74
C PHE A 127 -11.30 6.23 -2.47
N ASN A 128 -11.26 6.22 -3.80
CA ASN A 128 -12.43 6.48 -4.64
C ASN A 128 -12.76 5.21 -5.41
N ASN A 129 -13.80 4.53 -4.95
CA ASN A 129 -14.28 3.28 -5.48
C ASN A 129 -13.19 2.21 -5.61
N ALA A 130 -12.27 2.19 -4.62
CA ALA A 130 -11.15 1.28 -4.59
C ALA A 130 -11.65 -0.15 -4.32
N THR A 131 -11.22 -1.12 -5.10
CA THR A 131 -11.77 -2.48 -5.02
C THR A 131 -10.73 -3.49 -4.59
N ILE A 132 -11.13 -4.40 -3.70
CA ILE A 132 -10.37 -5.57 -3.31
C ILE A 132 -11.15 -6.80 -3.80
N PRO A 133 -10.54 -7.71 -4.57
CA PRO A 133 -11.19 -8.94 -5.02
C PRO A 133 -11.76 -9.76 -3.87
N SER A 134 -12.82 -10.52 -4.18
CA SER A 134 -13.39 -11.49 -3.25
C SER A 134 -12.45 -12.68 -3.04
N ASP A 135 -12.47 -13.23 -1.82
CA ASP A 135 -11.75 -14.45 -1.45
C ASP A 135 -12.74 -15.42 -0.75
N PRO A 136 -12.99 -16.63 -1.28
CA PRO A 136 -12.53 -17.15 -2.57
C PRO A 136 -13.07 -16.38 -3.77
N ALA A 137 -12.39 -16.48 -4.91
CA ALA A 137 -12.76 -15.79 -6.14
C ALA A 137 -14.17 -16.20 -6.63
N GLY A 138 -14.88 -15.26 -7.24
CA GLY A 138 -16.23 -15.47 -7.80
C GLY A 138 -17.35 -14.79 -7.02
N GLY A 139 -17.06 -14.19 -5.85
CA GLY A 139 -18.00 -13.36 -5.11
C GLY A 139 -17.91 -11.86 -5.44
N ALA A 140 -18.78 -11.05 -4.84
CA ALA A 140 -18.73 -9.60 -4.95
C ALA A 140 -17.42 -9.02 -4.33
N PRO A 141 -16.72 -8.09 -5.00
CA PRO A 141 -15.53 -7.44 -4.46
C PRO A 141 -15.88 -6.56 -3.26
N CYS A 142 -14.90 -6.32 -2.39
CA CYS A 142 -15.02 -5.26 -1.39
C CYS A 142 -14.73 -3.93 -2.07
N VAL A 143 -15.65 -2.98 -1.97
CA VAL A 143 -15.45 -1.61 -2.42
C VAL A 143 -15.18 -0.73 -1.21
N VAL A 144 -14.14 0.09 -1.28
CA VAL A 144 -13.73 1.01 -0.22
C VAL A 144 -13.76 2.43 -0.77
N ASN A 145 -14.45 3.31 -0.06
CA ASN A 145 -14.58 4.73 -0.36
C ASN A 145 -14.28 5.55 0.89
N GLY A 146 -13.51 6.62 0.80
CA GLY A 146 -13.29 7.51 1.94
C GLY A 146 -11.87 8.03 2.02
N THR A 147 -11.55 8.65 3.15
CA THR A 147 -10.26 9.31 3.35
C THR A 147 -9.60 8.83 4.63
N VAL A 148 -8.29 8.68 4.55
CA VAL A 148 -7.41 8.25 5.65
C VAL A 148 -6.24 9.19 5.69
N SER A 149 -5.99 9.80 6.83
CA SER A 149 -4.83 10.64 7.05
C SER A 149 -3.79 9.91 7.89
N THR A 150 -2.52 10.13 7.57
CA THR A 150 -1.38 9.68 8.37
C THR A 150 -0.93 10.79 9.32
N SER A 151 -0.63 10.46 10.57
CA SER A 151 -0.01 11.40 11.52
C SER A 151 1.23 10.76 12.17
N PRO A 152 2.44 11.33 12.02
CA PRO A 152 2.75 12.53 11.21
C PRO A 152 2.44 12.33 9.71
N ALA A 153 2.37 13.42 8.94
CA ALA A 153 2.08 13.33 7.51
C ALA A 153 3.24 12.65 6.76
N ILE A 154 2.94 11.57 6.03
CA ILE A 154 3.92 10.86 5.21
C ILE A 154 4.07 11.57 3.86
N SER A 155 5.28 11.56 3.31
CA SER A 155 5.62 11.96 1.94
C SER A 155 6.57 10.93 1.34
N PHE A 156 6.68 10.90 0.01
CA PHE A 156 7.63 10.02 -0.66
C PHE A 156 8.10 10.58 -2.01
N THR A 157 9.34 10.27 -2.35
CA THR A 157 9.94 10.57 -3.64
C THR A 157 10.06 9.31 -4.48
N ILE A 158 9.94 9.47 -5.80
CA ILE A 158 10.18 8.42 -6.78
C ILE A 158 11.36 8.91 -7.64
N PRO A 159 12.48 8.17 -7.71
CA PRO A 159 13.64 8.54 -8.52
C PRO A 159 13.39 8.40 -10.02
#